data_AF-Q9GTL2-F1
#
_entry.id   AF-Q9GTL2-F1
#
_cell.length_a   1.000
_cell.length_b   1.000
_cell.length_c   1.000
_cell.angle_alpha   90.00
_cell.angle_beta   90.00
_cell.angle_gamma   90.00
#
_symmetry.space_group_name_H-M   'P 1'
#
loop_
_entity.id
_entity.type
_entity.pdbx_description
1 polymer ?
#
loop_
_entity_poly.entity_id
_entity_poly.type
_entity_poly.pdbx_seq_one_letter_code
_entity_poly.pdbx_strand_id
1 'polypeptide(L)'
;TAVAICFALMCIACHPDIQERIFEEIEETFSDDTKPDYKSLQELKYMERCIKEVLRLYPSVPFIARSLGEDIVTYSGHKLKAGSMVHLHIYDMHHNPQVYPDPEKFDPDRFLPENCLKRHNFAFV
;
A
#
# COMPACT_ATOMS: atom_id res chain seq x y z
N THR A 1 1.96 -12.46 2.78
CA THR A 1 1.80 -12.83 1.35
C THR A 1 0.45 -13.45 1.05
N ALA A 2 0.07 -14.61 1.61
CA ALA A 2 -1.21 -15.25 1.28
C ALA A 2 -2.45 -14.35 1.49
N VAL A 3 -2.51 -13.66 2.62
CA VAL A 3 -3.59 -12.71 2.94
C VAL A 3 -3.65 -11.55 1.93
N ALA A 4 -2.49 -10.98 1.57
CA ALA A 4 -2.40 -9.92 0.57
C ALA A 4 -2.90 -10.37 -0.81
N ILE A 5 -2.55 -11.61 -1.23
CA ILE A 5 -3.05 -12.18 -2.48
C ILE A 5 -4.57 -12.37 -2.42
N CYS A 6 -5.11 -12.86 -1.30
CA CYS A 6 -6.54 -13.03 -1.12
C CYS A 6 -7.30 -11.71 -1.29
N PHE A 7 -6.86 -10.65 -0.58
CA PHE A 7 -7.46 -9.33 -0.73
C PHE A 7 -7.24 -8.71 -2.11
N ALA A 8 -6.10 -8.97 -2.76
CA ALA A 8 -5.86 -8.49 -4.12
C ALA A 8 -6.87 -9.10 -5.10
N LEU A 9 -7.05 -10.43 -5.05
CA LEU A 9 -8.03 -11.13 -5.88
C LEU A 9 -9.45 -10.64 -5.60
N MET A 10 -9.80 -10.43 -4.32
CA MET A 10 -11.10 -9.88 -3.93
C MET A 10 -11.32 -8.47 -4.49
N CYS A 11 -10.37 -7.54 -4.30
CA CYS A 11 -10.49 -6.17 -4.79
C CYS A 11 -10.62 -6.13 -6.32
N ILE A 12 -9.77 -6.88 -7.03
CA ILE A 12 -9.78 -6.92 -8.50
C ILE A 12 -11.11 -7.50 -9.01
N ALA A 13 -11.59 -8.60 -8.42
CA ALA A 13 -12.87 -9.20 -8.82
C ALA A 13 -14.09 -8.29 -8.58
N CYS A 14 -14.01 -7.39 -7.60
CA CYS A 14 -15.06 -6.41 -7.31
C CYS A 14 -15.00 -5.15 -8.18
N HIS A 15 -13.95 -4.96 -8.99
CA HIS A 15 -13.75 -3.77 -9.84
C HIS A 15 -13.44 -4.20 -11.29
N PRO A 16 -14.47 -4.51 -12.10
CA PRO A 16 -14.28 -5.03 -13.46
C PRO A 16 -13.47 -4.11 -14.37
N ASP A 17 -13.61 -2.79 -14.20
CA ASP A 17 -12.85 -1.76 -14.91
C ASP A 17 -11.35 -1.82 -14.60
N ILE A 18 -11.01 -2.06 -13.34
CA ILE A 18 -9.62 -2.23 -12.92
C ILE A 18 -9.08 -3.57 -13.42
N GLN A 19 -9.89 -4.64 -13.36
CA GLN A 19 -9.52 -5.95 -13.89
C GLN A 19 -9.22 -5.89 -15.40
N GLU A 20 -10.07 -5.23 -16.18
CA GLU A 20 -9.88 -5.05 -17.62
C GLU A 20 -8.58 -4.29 -17.92
N ARG A 21 -8.34 -3.18 -17.22
CA ARG A 21 -7.10 -2.41 -17.39
C ARG A 21 -5.83 -3.16 -16.97
N ILE A 22 -5.91 -4.03 -15.95
CA ILE A 22 -4.79 -4.94 -15.62
C ILE A 22 -4.58 -5.95 -16.75
N PHE A 23 -5.65 -6.49 -17.33
CA PHE A 23 -5.56 -7.45 -18.43
C PHE A 23 -4.93 -6.81 -19.67
N GLU A 24 -5.36 -5.59 -20.05
CA GLU A 24 -4.75 -4.82 -21.13
C GLU A 24 -3.25 -4.60 -20.91
N GLU A 25 -2.83 -4.21 -19.70
CA GLU A 25 -1.40 -4.04 -19.37
C GLU A 25 -0.61 -5.34 -19.53
N ILE A 26 -1.20 -6.49 -19.16
CA ILE A 26 -0.56 -7.81 -19.33
C ILE A 26 -0.41 -8.14 -20.82
N GLU A 27 -1.46 -7.96 -21.62
CA GLU A 27 -1.45 -8.25 -23.07
C GLU A 27 -0.47 -7.33 -23.82
N GLU A 28 -0.34 -6.06 -23.41
CA GLU A 28 0.64 -5.14 -23.98
C GLU A 28 2.09 -5.52 -23.59
N THR A 29 2.29 -6.07 -22.40
CA THR A 29 3.62 -6.39 -21.87
C THR A 29 4.14 -7.75 -22.36
N PHE A 30 3.26 -8.74 -22.50
CA PHE A 30 3.60 -10.10 -22.87
C PHE A 30 2.96 -10.46 -24.21
N SER A 31 3.77 -10.78 -25.22
CA SER A 31 3.25 -11.46 -26.42
C SER A 31 3.00 -12.95 -26.14
N ASP A 32 2.14 -13.60 -26.91
CA ASP A 32 1.64 -14.98 -26.70
C ASP A 32 2.71 -16.03 -26.33
N ASP A 33 3.95 -15.88 -26.78
CA ASP A 33 5.07 -16.81 -26.53
C ASP A 33 6.10 -16.32 -25.49
N THR A 34 5.87 -15.17 -24.86
CA THR A 34 6.81 -14.55 -23.91
C THR A 34 6.64 -15.15 -22.53
N LYS A 35 7.66 -15.84 -22.03
CA LYS A 35 7.72 -16.24 -20.62
C LYS A 35 8.00 -15.02 -19.75
N PRO A 36 7.29 -14.84 -18.63
CA PRO A 36 7.59 -13.77 -17.70
C PRO A 36 9.03 -13.85 -17.18
N ASP A 37 9.73 -12.73 -17.25
CA ASP A 37 11.04 -12.53 -16.65
C ASP A 37 10.99 -11.34 -15.66
N TYR A 38 12.07 -11.14 -14.91
CA TYR A 38 12.08 -10.08 -13.90
C TYR A 38 11.88 -8.68 -14.50
N LYS A 39 12.37 -8.43 -15.72
CA LYS A 39 12.30 -7.11 -16.35
C LYS A 39 10.89 -6.81 -16.83
N SER A 40 10.26 -7.74 -17.53
CA SER A 40 8.87 -7.64 -17.98
C SER A 40 7.90 -7.48 -16.82
N LEU A 41 8.11 -8.19 -15.71
CA LEU A 41 7.31 -8.00 -14.49
C LEU A 41 7.44 -6.59 -13.90
N GLN A 42 8.58 -5.92 -14.08
CA GLN A 42 8.74 -4.53 -13.64
C GLN A 42 7.95 -3.54 -14.51
N GLU A 43 7.51 -3.91 -15.72
CA GLU A 43 6.71 -3.03 -16.59
C GLU A 43 5.22 -3.03 -16.25
N LEU A 44 4.75 -3.93 -15.38
CA LEU A 44 3.36 -4.00 -14.91
C LEU A 44 3.05 -2.90 -13.86
N LYS A 45 3.18 -1.63 -14.26
CA LYS A 45 3.09 -0.46 -13.36
C LYS A 45 1.70 -0.25 -12.79
N TYR A 46 0.65 -0.54 -13.54
CA TYR A 46 -0.73 -0.45 -13.08
C TYR A 46 -1.05 -1.58 -12.10
N MET A 47 -0.66 -2.81 -12.40
CA MET A 47 -0.76 -3.92 -11.45
C MET A 47 -0.01 -3.61 -10.15
N GLU A 48 1.21 -3.05 -10.22
CA GLU A 48 1.98 -2.64 -9.03
C GLU A 48 1.21 -1.62 -8.18
N ARG A 49 0.58 -0.63 -8.83
CA ARG A 49 -0.26 0.37 -8.15
C ARG A 49 -1.49 -0.26 -7.51
N CYS A 50 -2.14 -1.22 -8.18
CA CYS A 50 -3.26 -1.97 -7.62
C CYS A 50 -2.84 -2.76 -6.38
N ILE A 51 -1.70 -3.45 -6.42
CA ILE A 51 -1.16 -4.18 -5.26
C ILE A 51 -0.88 -3.23 -4.09
N LYS A 52 -0.30 -2.06 -4.36
CA LYS A 52 -0.04 -1.03 -3.33
C LYS A 52 -1.33 -0.51 -2.70
N GLU A 53 -2.38 -0.30 -3.49
CA GLU A 53 -3.68 0.13 -2.99
C GLU A 53 -4.41 -0.96 -2.20
N VAL A 54 -4.27 -2.23 -2.59
CA VAL A 54 -4.73 -3.36 -1.77
C VAL A 54 -4.03 -3.37 -0.42
N LEU A 55 -2.71 -3.16 -0.39
CA LEU A 55 -1.95 -3.12 0.86
C LEU A 55 -2.26 -1.89 1.71
N ARG A 56 -2.75 -0.80 1.11
CA ARG A 56 -3.25 0.37 1.84
C ARG A 56 -4.57 0.05 2.55
N LEU A 57 -5.54 -0.51 1.84
CA LEU A 57 -6.84 -0.87 2.41
C LEU A 57 -6.75 -2.06 3.37
N TYR A 58 -5.92 -3.04 3.03
CA TYR A 58 -5.82 -4.33 3.72
C TYR A 58 -4.35 -4.71 4.00
N PRO A 59 -3.65 -3.95 4.87
CA PRO A 59 -2.27 -4.24 5.21
C PRO A 59 -2.18 -5.61 5.88
N SER A 60 -1.19 -6.41 5.46
CA SER A 60 -0.94 -7.74 6.07
C SER A 60 -0.58 -7.65 7.56
N VAL A 61 -0.01 -6.51 7.98
CA VAL A 61 0.33 -6.20 9.37
C VAL A 61 -0.34 -4.87 9.71
N PRO A 62 -1.49 -4.86 10.42
CA PRO A 62 -2.26 -3.65 10.65
C PRO A 62 -1.66 -2.72 11.70
N PHE A 63 -0.76 -3.21 12.56
CA PHE A 63 0.00 -2.40 13.49
C PHE A 63 1.36 -3.02 13.81
N ILE A 64 2.32 -2.18 14.20
CA ILE A 64 3.61 -2.61 14.74
C ILE A 64 3.85 -1.95 16.10
N ALA A 65 4.58 -2.64 16.98
CA ALA A 65 4.88 -2.16 18.31
C ALA A 65 6.38 -2.19 18.62
N ARG A 66 6.82 -1.31 19.53
CA ARG A 66 8.17 -1.28 20.11
C ARG A 66 8.08 -1.00 21.61
N SER A 67 8.83 -1.75 22.41
CA SER A 67 9.08 -1.40 23.81
C SER A 67 10.26 -0.42 23.87
N LEU A 68 10.09 0.69 24.59
CA LEU A 68 11.14 1.69 24.74
C LEU A 68 12.19 1.20 25.74
N GLY A 69 13.46 1.24 25.33
CA GLY A 69 14.61 0.93 26.21
C GLY A 69 15.03 2.11 27.08
N GLU A 70 14.68 3.33 26.68
CA GLU A 70 15.02 4.58 27.36
C GLU A 70 13.91 5.62 27.19
N ASP A 71 13.97 6.69 27.96
CA ASP A 71 13.09 7.84 27.80
C ASP A 71 13.38 8.54 26.46
N ILE A 72 12.35 8.84 25.66
CA ILE A 72 12.48 9.55 24.39
C ILE A 72 11.62 10.80 24.34
N VAL A 73 12.06 11.80 23.57
CA VAL A 73 11.27 12.98 23.25
C VAL A 73 10.92 12.94 21.76
N THR A 74 9.63 12.90 21.46
CA THR A 74 9.14 12.93 20.07
C THR A 74 9.44 14.28 19.42
N TYR A 75 9.40 14.34 18.09
CA TYR A 75 9.57 15.60 17.35
C TYR A 75 8.53 16.66 17.73
N SER A 76 7.33 16.25 18.17
CA SER A 76 6.29 17.14 18.68
C SER A 76 6.46 17.52 20.15
N GLY A 77 7.58 17.15 20.79
CA GLY A 77 7.93 17.52 22.16
C GLY A 77 7.36 16.63 23.25
N HIS A 78 6.59 15.59 22.92
CA HIS A 78 6.05 14.64 23.90
C HIS A 78 7.16 13.75 24.47
N LYS A 79 7.18 13.62 25.80
CA LYS A 79 8.10 12.73 26.52
C LYS A 79 7.46 11.36 26.74
N LEU A 80 8.12 10.32 26.27
CA LEU A 80 7.72 8.92 26.45
C LEU A 80 8.73 8.24 27.35
N LYS A 81 8.27 7.46 28.33
CA LYS A 81 9.14 6.83 29.32
C LYS A 81 9.66 5.48 28.87
N ALA A 82 10.85 5.11 29.31
CA ALA A 82 11.40 3.76 29.23
C ALA A 82 10.38 2.73 29.75
N GLY A 83 10.31 1.58 29.10
CA GLY A 83 9.32 0.53 29.39
C GLY A 83 7.93 0.76 28.79
N SER A 84 7.65 1.94 28.21
CA SER A 84 6.40 2.16 27.47
C SER A 84 6.38 1.36 26.18
N MET A 85 5.19 0.88 25.78
CA MET A 85 4.97 0.26 24.47
C MET A 85 4.40 1.30 23.49
N VAL A 86 5.14 1.58 22.43
CA VAL A 86 4.72 2.48 21.35
C VAL A 86 4.14 1.66 20.22
N HIS A 87 2.94 2.01 19.77
CA HIS A 87 2.25 1.38 18.64
C HIS A 87 2.19 2.34 17.46
N LEU A 88 2.43 1.82 16.26
CA LEU A 88 2.11 2.47 15.00
C LEU A 88 0.94 1.72 14.37
N HIS A 89 -0.19 2.41 14.27
CA HIS A 89 -1.42 1.87 13.73
C HIS A 89 -1.46 2.08 12.22
N ILE A 90 -0.86 1.15 11.47
CA ILE A 90 -0.70 1.23 10.01
C ILE A 90 -2.07 1.30 9.34
N TYR A 91 -3.02 0.45 9.74
CA TYR A 91 -4.38 0.46 9.22
C TYR A 91 -5.04 1.83 9.38
N ASP A 92 -5.04 2.39 10.60
CA ASP A 92 -5.68 3.69 10.87
C ASP A 92 -5.00 4.83 10.10
N MET A 93 -3.67 4.79 9.95
CA MET A 93 -2.92 5.75 9.15
C MET A 93 -3.29 5.68 7.66
N HIS A 94 -3.43 4.47 7.13
CA HIS A 94 -3.78 4.22 5.72
C HIS A 94 -5.23 4.60 5.39
N HIS A 95 -6.10 4.72 6.40
CA HIS A 95 -7.49 5.16 6.28
C HIS A 95 -7.72 6.61 6.76
N ASN A 96 -6.66 7.37 7.04
CA ASN A 96 -6.79 8.76 7.44
C ASN A 96 -7.25 9.64 6.26
N PRO A 97 -8.46 10.25 6.31
CA PRO A 97 -9.01 11.03 5.20
C PRO A 97 -8.22 12.33 4.91
N GLN A 98 -7.41 12.81 5.86
CA GLN A 98 -6.53 13.96 5.65
C GLN A 98 -5.33 13.62 4.75
N VAL A 99 -4.99 12.34 4.64
CA VAL A 99 -3.87 11.84 3.83
C VAL A 99 -4.38 11.13 2.57
N TYR A 100 -5.48 10.38 2.70
CA TYR A 100 -6.13 9.64 1.63
C TYR A 100 -7.60 10.08 1.54
N PRO A 101 -7.93 11.09 0.71
CA PRO A 101 -9.32 11.51 0.51
C PRO A 101 -10.18 10.33 0.03
N ASP A 102 -11.40 10.19 0.56
CA ASP A 102 -12.25 9.01 0.34
C ASP A 102 -11.53 7.69 0.65
N PRO A 103 -11.05 7.48 1.89
CA PRO A 103 -10.07 6.45 2.22
C PRO A 103 -10.56 5.01 1.95
N GLU A 104 -11.87 4.77 1.95
CA GLU A 104 -12.46 3.46 1.66
C GLU A 104 -12.54 3.14 0.16
N LYS A 105 -12.37 4.14 -0.71
CA LYS A 105 -12.38 3.94 -2.16
C LYS A 105 -11.08 3.26 -2.60
N PHE A 106 -11.21 2.16 -3.31
CA PHE A 106 -10.11 1.50 -4.01
C PHE A 106 -9.71 2.32 -5.24
N ASP A 107 -8.57 3.01 -5.15
CA ASP A 107 -8.08 3.92 -6.19
C ASP A 107 -6.58 3.72 -6.42
N PRO A 108 -6.18 2.91 -7.42
CA PRO A 108 -4.77 2.68 -7.75
C PRO A 108 -4.00 3.96 -8.14
N ASP A 109 -4.69 5.01 -8.62
CA ASP A 109 -4.03 6.25 -9.05
C ASP A 109 -3.49 7.07 -7.86
N ARG A 110 -3.85 6.72 -6.62
CA ARG A 110 -3.15 7.21 -5.40
C ARG A 110 -1.66 6.89 -5.38
N PHE A 111 -1.23 5.91 -6.17
CA PHE A 111 0.17 5.50 -6.31
C PHE A 111 0.80 5.93 -7.64
N LEU A 112 0.19 6.86 -8.36
CA LEU A 112 0.88 7.61 -9.41
C LEU A 112 2.11 8.33 -8.83
N PRO A 113 3.23 8.44 -9.57
CA PRO A 113 4.46 9.08 -9.09
C PRO A 113 4.23 10.49 -8.52
N GLU A 114 3.45 11.32 -9.22
CA GLU A 114 3.11 12.69 -8.82
C GLU A 114 2.30 12.77 -7.53
N ASN A 115 1.48 11.75 -7.24
CA ASN A 115 0.70 11.67 -6.01
C ASN A 115 1.56 11.16 -4.85
N CYS A 116 2.46 10.22 -5.12
CA CYS A 116 3.42 9.74 -4.13
C CYS A 116 4.38 10.85 -3.66
N LEU A 117 4.85 11.70 -4.58
CA LEU A 117 5.76 12.81 -4.27
C LEU A 117 5.15 13.86 -3.33
N LYS A 118 3.83 14.07 -3.41
CA LYS A 118 3.11 15.02 -2.55
C LYS A 118 2.75 14.44 -1.18
N ARG A 119 2.75 13.11 -1.06
CA ARG A 119 2.39 12.41 0.16
C ARG A 119 3.59 12.32 1.09
N HIS A 120 3.35 12.42 2.39
CA HIS A 120 4.40 12.26 3.39
C HIS A 120 5.06 10.86 3.29
N ASN A 121 6.39 10.79 3.36
CA ASN A 121 7.15 9.55 3.14
C ASN A 121 6.75 8.39 4.07
N PHE A 122 6.22 8.70 5.26
CA PHE A 122 5.77 7.69 6.25
C PHE A 122 4.25 7.49 6.29
N ALA A 123 3.50 8.02 5.32
CA ALA A 123 2.05 7.81 5.23
C ALA A 123 1.66 6.43 4.67
N PHE A 124 2.58 5.78 3.94
CA PHE A 124 2.45 4.42 3.46
C PHE A 124 3.67 3.64 3.96
N VAL A 125 3.43 2.52 4.65
CA VAL A 125 4.43 1.74 5.40
C VAL A 125 4.14 0.27 5.16
#